data_AF-A0A2P8NEU4-F1
#
_entry.id   AF-A0A2P8NEU4-F1
#
_cell.length_a   1.000
_cell.length_b   1.000
_cell.length_c   1.000
_cell.angle_alpha   90.00
_cell.angle_beta   90.00
_cell.angle_gamma   90.00
#
_symmetry.space_group_name_H-M   'P 1'
#
loop_
_entity.id
_entity.type
_entity.pdbx_description
1 polymer ?
#
loop_
_entity_poly.entity_id
_entity_poly.type
_entity_poly.pdbx_seq_one_letter_code
_entity_poly.pdbx_strand_id
1 'polypeptide(L)'
;MNWEARARELQKQVDDLEFMVDNLQSALTKHASPYIANLTGNEAKIAQLLRERSPNAVDKSAIFDLLYAFRHDDETPESKIVDVYICKARRKLSPLGIEIETVWGRGYLMPDTSAKAWDVAVGRAAA
;
A
#
# COMPACT_ATOMS: atom_id res chain seq x y z
N MET A 1 -40.57 0.94 -30.17
CA MET A 1 -39.79 0.39 -29.04
C MET A 1 -38.34 0.81 -29.28
N ASN A 2 -37.84 1.83 -28.57
CA ASN A 2 -36.57 2.50 -28.88
C ASN A 2 -35.39 1.74 -28.26
N TRP A 3 -35.15 0.52 -28.75
CA TRP A 3 -34.13 -0.38 -28.23
C TRP A 3 -32.71 0.09 -28.59
N GLU A 4 -32.56 0.79 -29.72
CA GLU A 4 -31.28 1.35 -30.17
C GLU A 4 -30.81 2.50 -29.29
N ALA A 5 -31.70 3.41 -28.88
CA ALA A 5 -31.32 4.49 -27.96
C ALA A 5 -30.96 3.95 -26.57
N ARG A 6 -31.67 2.92 -26.10
CA ARG A 6 -31.36 2.27 -24.82
C ARG A 6 -30.03 1.51 -24.89
N ALA A 7 -29.71 0.88 -26.02
CA ALA A 7 -28.42 0.23 -26.23
C ALA A 7 -27.26 1.25 -26.24
N ARG A 8 -27.46 2.40 -26.90
CA ARG A 8 -26.45 3.47 -26.95
C ARG A 8 -26.20 4.12 -25.59
N GLU A 9 -27.27 4.34 -24.82
CA GLU A 9 -27.17 4.87 -23.46
C GLU A 9 -26.45 3.90 -22.52
N LEU A 10 -26.79 2.61 -22.59
CA LEU A 10 -26.10 1.58 -21.80
C LEU A 10 -24.62 1.46 -22.20
N GLN A 11 -24.30 1.56 -23.48
CA GLN A 11 -22.91 1.54 -23.94
C GLN A 11 -22.13 2.73 -23.37
N LYS A 12 -22.71 3.93 -23.43
CA LYS A 12 -22.08 5.12 -22.84
C LYS A 12 -21.83 4.96 -21.33
N GLN A 13 -22.78 4.37 -20.60
CA GLN A 13 -22.60 4.10 -19.18
C GLN A 13 -21.49 3.07 -18.91
N VAL A 14 -21.33 2.05 -19.77
CA VAL A 14 -20.22 1.11 -19.67
C VAL A 14 -18.89 1.82 -19.92
N ASP A 15 -18.80 2.63 -20.97
CA ASP A 15 -17.57 3.36 -21.31
C ASP A 15 -17.17 4.34 -20.17
N ASP A 16 -18.15 5.06 -19.59
CA ASP A 16 -17.93 5.97 -18.44
C ASP A 16 -17.47 5.19 -17.18
N LEU A 17 -18.05 4.01 -16.94
CA LEU A 17 -17.66 3.15 -15.82
C LEU A 17 -16.26 2.54 -16.03
N GLU A 18 -15.94 2.10 -17.25
CA GLU A 18 -14.60 1.61 -17.61
C GLU A 18 -13.55 2.69 -17.41
N PHE A 19 -13.85 3.94 -17.78
CA PHE A 19 -12.98 5.08 -17.54
C PHE A 19 -12.76 5.36 -16.04
N MET A 20 -13.82 5.29 -15.23
CA MET A 20 -13.69 5.43 -13.77
C MET A 20 -12.89 4.29 -13.16
N VAL A 21 -13.10 3.06 -13.61
CA VAL A 21 -12.34 1.89 -13.16
C VAL A 21 -10.86 2.05 -13.51
N ASP A 22 -10.52 2.46 -14.73
CA ASP A 22 -9.13 2.70 -15.13
C ASP A 22 -8.47 3.83 -14.32
N ASN A 23 -9.19 4.93 -14.10
CA ASN A 23 -8.69 6.04 -13.28
C ASN A 23 -8.43 5.59 -11.83
N LEU A 24 -9.37 4.84 -11.23
CA LEU A 24 -9.24 4.29 -9.89
C LEU A 24 -8.13 3.24 -9.81
N GLN A 25 -8.05 2.35 -10.80
CA GLN A 25 -6.99 1.35 -10.91
C GLN A 25 -5.63 2.02 -11.08
N SER A 26 -5.49 3.06 -11.90
CA SER A 26 -4.26 3.83 -12.05
C SER A 26 -3.86 4.54 -10.76
N ALA A 27 -4.82 5.08 -10.01
CA ALA A 27 -4.59 5.65 -8.69
C ALA A 27 -4.16 4.57 -7.66
N LEU A 28 -4.74 3.38 -7.74
CA LEU A 28 -4.44 2.23 -6.87
C LEU A 28 -3.13 1.52 -7.24
N THR A 29 -2.75 1.47 -8.51
CA THR A 29 -1.54 0.77 -9.03
C THR A 29 -0.25 1.44 -8.56
N LYS A 30 -0.30 2.72 -8.17
CA LYS A 30 0.81 3.37 -7.44
C LYS A 30 1.10 2.69 -6.09
N HIS A 31 0.13 1.99 -5.53
CA HIS A 31 0.28 1.22 -4.31
C HIS A 31 0.53 -0.26 -4.61
N ALA A 32 1.56 -0.83 -3.99
CA ALA A 32 2.03 -2.19 -4.26
C ALA A 32 0.88 -3.22 -4.30
N SER A 33 0.98 -4.16 -5.26
CA SER A 33 0.02 -5.24 -5.46
C SER A 33 -0.49 -5.80 -4.11
N PRO A 34 -1.79 -5.66 -3.79
CA PRO A 34 -2.33 -6.05 -2.49
C PRO A 34 -2.25 -7.56 -2.20
N TYR A 35 -1.78 -8.37 -3.15
CA TYR A 35 -1.72 -9.82 -3.03
C TYR A 35 -0.43 -10.37 -2.41
N ILE A 36 0.58 -9.53 -2.15
CA ILE A 36 1.80 -9.99 -1.49
C ILE A 36 1.49 -10.31 -0.04
N ALA A 37 1.75 -11.57 0.35
CA ALA A 37 1.68 -12.05 1.74
C ALA A 37 0.34 -11.77 2.48
N ASN A 38 -0.78 -11.58 1.76
CA ASN A 38 -2.07 -11.20 2.35
C ASN A 38 -1.98 -9.96 3.25
N LEU A 39 -1.16 -8.97 2.88
CA LEU A 39 -1.08 -7.71 3.61
C LEU A 39 -2.42 -6.97 3.55
N THR A 40 -2.85 -6.42 4.69
CA THR A 40 -3.96 -5.47 4.69
C THR A 40 -3.51 -4.16 4.02
N GLY A 41 -4.45 -3.32 3.57
CA GLY A 41 -4.11 -2.06 2.91
C GLY A 41 -3.16 -1.17 3.72
N ASN A 42 -3.31 -1.13 5.05
CA ASN A 42 -2.40 -0.36 5.92
C ASN A 42 -1.01 -1.00 6.02
N GLU A 43 -0.92 -2.33 6.14
CA GLU A 43 0.36 -3.03 6.20
C GLU A 43 1.14 -2.88 4.88
N ALA A 44 0.45 -2.96 3.73
CA ALA A 44 1.04 -2.76 2.42
C ALA A 44 1.55 -1.32 2.23
N LYS A 45 0.77 -0.31 2.66
CA LYS A 45 1.21 1.11 2.65
C LYS A 45 2.49 1.32 3.45
N ILE A 46 2.58 0.73 4.65
CA ILE A 46 3.79 0.83 5.49
C ILE A 46 4.97 0.17 4.80
N ALA A 47 4.82 -1.08 4.34
CA ALA A 47 5.90 -1.80 3.68
C ALA A 47 6.40 -1.08 2.43
N GLN A 48 5.50 -0.50 1.64
CA GLN A 48 5.85 0.32 0.49
C GLN A 48 6.62 1.58 0.88
N LEU A 49 6.17 2.33 1.90
CA LEU A 49 6.90 3.51 2.38
C LEU A 49 8.32 3.16 2.82
N LEU A 50 8.47 2.05 3.55
CA LEU A 50 9.78 1.57 3.99
C LEU A 50 10.67 1.17 2.80
N ARG A 51 10.11 0.54 1.77
CA ARG A 51 10.85 0.24 0.54
C ARG A 51 11.27 1.51 -0.21
N GLU A 52 10.40 2.50 -0.31
CA GLU A 52 10.69 3.76 -1.03
C GLU A 52 11.80 4.56 -0.34
N ARG A 53 11.91 4.44 0.98
CA ARG A 53 12.94 5.11 1.78
C ARG A 53 14.16 4.24 2.08
N SER A 54 14.12 2.96 1.74
CA SER A 54 15.25 2.04 1.92
C SER A 54 16.52 2.59 1.25
N PRO A 55 17.69 2.51 1.91
CA PRO A 55 17.96 1.84 3.18
C PRO A 55 17.83 2.75 4.42
N ASN A 56 17.23 3.93 4.30
CA ASN A 56 17.09 4.87 5.43
C ASN A 56 15.94 4.48 6.37
N ALA A 57 16.11 4.81 7.64
CA ALA A 57 15.03 4.69 8.62
C ALA A 57 13.93 5.72 8.38
N VAL A 58 12.69 5.29 8.61
CA VAL A 58 11.48 6.10 8.57
C VAL A 58 10.95 6.26 9.99
N ASP A 59 10.77 7.52 10.38
CA ASP A 59 10.28 7.87 11.70
C ASP A 59 8.86 7.33 11.94
N LYS A 60 8.59 6.96 13.18
CA LYS A 60 7.27 6.45 13.59
C LYS A 60 6.14 7.45 13.33
N SER A 61 6.42 8.75 13.48
CA SER A 61 5.49 9.84 13.17
C SER A 61 5.15 9.89 11.67
N ALA A 62 6.14 9.76 10.78
CA ALA A 62 5.89 9.76 9.35
C ALA A 62 5.01 8.57 8.90
N ILE A 63 5.21 7.39 9.52
CA ILE A 63 4.35 6.23 9.28
C ILE A 63 2.93 6.50 9.80
N PHE A 64 2.83 7.10 10.99
CA PHE A 64 1.54 7.48 11.56
C PHE A 64 0.79 8.46 10.64
N ASP A 65 1.45 9.53 10.19
CA ASP A 65 0.87 10.52 9.29
C ASP A 65 0.36 9.87 7.99
N LEU A 66 1.12 8.93 7.42
CA LEU A 66 0.67 8.17 6.24
C LEU A 66 -0.63 7.38 6.48
N LEU A 67 -0.75 6.74 7.65
CA LEU A 67 -1.92 5.91 7.98
C LEU A 67 -3.17 6.75 8.24
N TYR A 68 -3.01 7.98 8.73
CA TYR A 68 -4.10 8.83 9.21
C TYR A 68 -4.34 10.09 8.39
N ALA A 69 -3.60 10.33 7.29
CA ALA A 69 -3.70 11.53 6.45
C ALA A 69 -5.13 11.89 5.97
N PHE A 70 -6.06 10.92 5.93
CA PHE A 70 -7.44 11.11 5.45
C PHE A 70 -8.51 10.77 6.50
N ARG A 71 -8.15 10.60 7.78
CA ARG A 71 -9.12 10.40 8.86
C ARG A 71 -9.45 11.74 9.52
N HIS A 72 -10.74 12.08 9.55
CA HIS A 72 -11.28 13.31 10.14
C HIS A 72 -11.91 13.10 11.53
N ASP A 73 -11.90 11.87 12.07
CA ASP A 73 -12.57 11.56 13.33
C ASP A 73 -11.59 11.52 14.52
N ASP A 74 -12.03 12.10 15.64
CA ASP A 74 -11.31 12.25 16.92
C ASP A 74 -10.99 10.91 17.64
N GLU A 75 -11.43 9.76 17.11
CA GLU A 75 -11.03 8.44 17.59
C GLU A 75 -9.67 8.03 17.03
N THR A 76 -8.65 8.84 17.32
CA THR A 76 -7.28 8.52 16.95
C THR A 76 -6.79 7.34 17.80
N PRO A 77 -6.57 6.15 17.21
CA PRO A 77 -6.03 5.02 17.96
C PRO A 77 -4.63 5.38 18.43
N GLU A 78 -4.32 5.09 19.69
CA GLU A 78 -3.06 5.39 20.36
C GLU A 78 -1.83 5.20 19.44
N SER A 79 -0.78 6.01 19.64
CA SER A 79 0.48 5.99 18.87
C SER A 79 1.16 4.61 18.76
N LYS A 80 0.72 3.62 19.55
CA LYS A 80 1.12 2.21 19.51
C LYS A 80 0.59 1.44 18.31
N ILE A 81 -0.38 1.97 17.57
CA ILE A 81 -0.98 1.28 16.42
C ILE A 81 0.05 1.00 15.31
N VAL A 82 1.05 1.88 15.14
CA VAL A 82 2.16 1.67 14.18
C VAL A 82 2.91 0.38 14.49
N ASP A 83 3.23 0.14 15.77
CA ASP A 83 4.00 -1.04 16.18
C ASP A 83 3.19 -2.32 15.95
N VAL A 84 1.87 -2.28 16.17
CA VAL A 84 0.97 -3.40 15.88
C VAL A 84 0.98 -3.74 14.38
N TYR A 85 0.88 -2.73 13.51
CA TYR A 85 0.95 -2.96 12.07
C TYR A 85 2.33 -3.45 11.62
N ILE A 86 3.43 -2.93 12.18
CA ILE A 86 4.79 -3.43 11.90
C ILE A 86 4.92 -4.90 12.33
N CYS A 87 4.46 -5.26 13.53
CA CYS A 87 4.47 -6.65 14.00
C CYS A 87 3.67 -7.59 13.10
N LYS A 88 2.52 -7.14 12.57
CA LYS A 88 1.72 -7.92 11.61
C LYS A 88 2.40 -8.03 10.25
N ALA A 89 2.92 -6.92 9.72
CA ALA A 89 3.62 -6.88 8.45
C ALA A 89 4.86 -7.78 8.46
N ARG A 90 5.72 -7.68 9.50
CA ARG A 90 6.89 -8.56 9.70
C ARG A 90 6.54 -10.03 9.61
N ARG A 91 5.49 -10.45 10.33
CA ARG A 91 5.04 -11.85 10.36
C ARG A 91 4.63 -12.36 8.98
N LYS A 92 3.99 -11.50 8.17
CA LYS A 92 3.55 -11.83 6.82
C LYS A 92 4.71 -11.83 5.82
N LEU A 93 5.68 -10.94 6.00
CA LEU A 93 6.81 -10.73 5.09
C LEU A 93 7.99 -11.66 5.32
N SER A 94 8.22 -12.13 6.55
CA SER A 94 9.33 -13.02 6.88
C SER A 94 9.37 -14.32 6.04
N PRO A 95 8.25 -15.00 5.73
CA PRO A 95 8.25 -16.15 4.81
C PRO A 95 8.72 -15.83 3.39
N LEU A 96 8.68 -14.56 2.97
CA LEU A 96 9.18 -14.10 1.67
C LEU A 96 10.64 -13.63 1.74
N GLY A 97 11.31 -13.75 2.89
CA GLY A 97 12.66 -13.23 3.10
C GLY A 97 12.74 -11.70 3.15
N ILE A 98 11.62 -11.03 3.39
CA ILE A 98 11.54 -9.57 3.49
C ILE A 98 11.49 -9.20 4.96
N GLU A 99 12.51 -8.50 5.43
CA GLU A 99 12.65 -8.10 6.83
C GLU A 99 12.46 -6.60 7.02
N ILE A 100 11.95 -6.23 8.20
CA ILE A 100 11.82 -4.84 8.65
C ILE A 100 12.57 -4.73 9.96
N GLU A 101 13.55 -3.84 10.06
CA GLU A 101 14.36 -3.64 11.27
C GLU A 101 13.85 -2.46 12.10
N THR A 102 14.04 -2.56 13.43
CA THR A 102 13.78 -1.44 14.34
C THR A 102 15.08 -0.68 14.56
N VAL A 103 15.08 0.61 14.24
CA VAL A 103 16.18 1.51 14.60
C VAL A 103 15.75 2.31 15.82
N TRP A 104 16.34 1.98 16.96
CA TRP A 104 16.04 2.64 18.23
C TRP A 104 16.24 4.15 18.12
N GLY A 105 15.19 4.90 18.44
CA GLY A 105 15.18 6.37 18.34
C GLY A 105 14.97 6.95 16.93
N ARG A 106 14.87 6.12 15.87
CA ARG A 106 14.67 6.58 14.48
C ARG A 106 13.52 5.89 13.74
N GLY A 107 12.87 4.90 14.35
CA GLY A 107 11.72 4.21 13.78
C GLY A 107 12.09 2.89 13.10
N TYR A 108 11.71 2.74 11.84
CA TYR A 108 11.75 1.46 11.12
C TYR A 108 12.46 1.57 9.79
N LEU A 109 13.20 0.55 9.39
CA LEU A 109 13.83 0.48 8.07
C LEU A 109 13.56 -0.86 7.40
N MET A 110 13.57 -0.86 6.07
CA MET A 110 13.67 -2.07 5.27
C MET A 110 15.10 -2.14 4.72
N PRO A 111 15.91 -3.16 5.05
CA PRO A 111 17.26 -3.29 4.51
C PRO A 111 17.25 -3.37 2.99
N ASP A 112 18.34 -2.97 2.33
CA ASP A 112 18.45 -2.99 0.86
C ASP A 112 18.20 -4.38 0.27
N THR A 113 18.65 -5.44 0.94
CA THR A 113 18.38 -6.84 0.55
C THR A 113 16.89 -7.16 0.55
N SER A 114 16.16 -6.69 1.56
CA SER A 114 14.71 -6.87 1.68
C SER A 114 13.93 -5.99 0.71
N ALA A 115 14.42 -4.78 0.41
CA ALA A 115 13.83 -3.91 -0.61
C ALA A 115 13.91 -4.52 -2.01
N LYS A 116 15.03 -5.15 -2.34
CA LYS A 116 15.17 -5.91 -3.60
C LYS A 116 14.23 -7.13 -3.65
N ALA A 117 14.15 -7.90 -2.56
CA ALA A 117 13.21 -9.02 -2.47
C ALA A 117 11.75 -8.56 -2.60
N TRP A 118 11.42 -7.40 -2.03
CA TRP A 118 10.12 -6.75 -2.20
C TRP A 118 9.84 -6.39 -3.67
N ASP A 119 10.76 -5.74 -4.36
CA ASP A 119 10.56 -5.37 -5.78
C ASP A 119 10.29 -6.59 -6.66
N VAL A 120 11.03 -7.67 -6.45
CA VAL A 120 10.78 -8.97 -7.10
C VAL A 120 9.39 -9.51 -6.75
N ALA A 121 9.00 -9.48 -5.48
CA ALA A 121 7.70 -9.98 -5.03
C ALA A 121 6.51 -9.18 -5.58
N VAL A 122 6.68 -7.87 -5.80
CA VAL A 122 5.64 -7.00 -6.38
C VAL A 122 5.61 -7.06 -7.91
N GLY A 123 6.57 -7.74 -8.55
CA GLY A 123 6.72 -7.70 -9.99
C GLY A 123 7.13 -6.31 -10.49
N ARG A 124 7.70 -5.46 -9.62
CA ARG A 124 8.39 -4.24 -10.05
C ARG A 124 9.72 -4.69 -10.64
N ALA A 125 9.77 -4.80 -11.96
CA ALA A 125 11.02 -5.05 -12.68
C ALA A 125 12.07 -4.04 -12.20
N ALA A 126 13.23 -4.55 -11.79
CA ALA A 126 14.41 -3.73 -11.55
C ALA A 126 14.72 -3.00 -12.86
N ALA A 127 14.49 -1.69 -12.88
CA ALA A 127 14.93 -0.79 -13.94
C ALA A 127 16.37 -0.34 -13.64
#